data_AF-A0A0E2NP67-F1
#
_entry.id   AF-A0A0E2NP67-F1
#
_cell.length_a   1.000
_cell.length_b   1.000
_cell.length_c   1.000
_cell.angle_alpha   90.00
_cell.angle_beta   90.00
_cell.angle_gamma   90.00
#
_symmetry.space_group_name_H-M   'P 1'
#
loop_
_entity.id
_entity.type
_entity.pdbx_description
1 polymer ?
#
loop_
_entity_poly.entity_id
_entity_poly.type
_entity_poly.pdbx_seq_one_letter_code
_entity_poly.pdbx_strand_id
1 'polypeptide(L)' 'MRLKFIEPLMPTLVEKPPEGEGWTQEVKFDGYRSQMIIDEVGTRIYTRNGHAWTAKYRDLVREAKRLGAEAPLSRARSSF' A
#
# COMPACT_ATOMS: atom_id res chain seq x y z
N MET A 1 -1.91 -12.82 12.40
CA MET A 1 -0.62 -12.11 12.56
C MET A 1 -0.81 -10.61 12.32
N ARG A 2 -0.17 -9.74 13.11
CA ARG A 2 -0.24 -8.27 12.92
C ARG A 2 0.82 -7.77 11.94
N LEU A 3 0.39 -7.31 10.78
CA LEU A 3 1.22 -6.63 9.78
C LEU A 3 1.59 -5.21 10.25
N LYS A 4 2.80 -4.80 9.86
CA LYS A 4 3.40 -3.49 10.16
C LYS A 4 3.40 -2.62 8.91
N PHE A 5 3.45 -1.31 9.14
CA PHE A 5 3.69 -0.34 8.08
C PHE A 5 5.03 -0.63 7.37
N ILE A 6 5.01 -0.55 6.05
CA ILE A 6 6.19 -0.67 5.20
C ILE A 6 6.34 0.66 4.46
N GLU A 7 7.52 1.27 4.56
CA GLU A 7 7.77 2.54 3.88
C GLU A 7 7.60 2.39 2.35
N PRO A 8 6.82 3.27 1.69
CA PRO A 8 6.60 3.17 0.26
C PRO A 8 7.87 3.46 -0.54
N LEU A 9 8.08 2.72 -1.64
CA LEU A 9 9.12 3.03 -2.61
C LEU A 9 8.90 4.42 -3.22
N MET A 10 9.97 5.20 -3.29
CA MET A 10 9.97 6.52 -3.91
C MET A 10 10.40 6.42 -5.37
N PRO A 11 9.64 7.01 -6.31
CA PRO A 11 10.02 7.00 -7.71
C PRO A 11 11.32 7.78 -7.90
N THR A 12 12.23 7.23 -8.70
CA THR A 12 13.41 7.96 -9.17
C THR A 12 12.98 8.90 -10.28
N LEU A 13 13.29 10.19 -10.14
CA LEU A 13 13.02 11.17 -11.17
C LEU A 13 13.99 10.96 -12.35
N VAL A 14 13.44 10.82 -13.54
CA VAL A 14 14.18 10.65 -14.81
C VAL A 14 13.62 11.61 -15.85
N GLU A 15 14.42 11.97 -16.85
CA GLU A 15 14.02 12.92 -17.90
C GLU A 15 12.96 12.34 -18.86
N LYS A 16 13.05 11.04 -19.13
CA LYS A 16 12.14 10.33 -20.04
C LYS A 16 11.66 9.04 -19.40
N PRO A 17 10.38 8.66 -19.58
CA PRO A 17 9.91 7.34 -19.16
C PRO A 17 10.75 6.24 -19.78
N PRO A 18 11.10 5.19 -19.03
CA PRO A 18 11.78 4.04 -19.59
C PRO A 18 10.86 3.27 -20.55
N GLU A 19 11.46 2.61 -21.55
CA GLU A 19 10.78 1.91 -22.64
C GLU A 19 11.14 0.40 -22.64
N GLY A 20 10.30 -0.42 -23.29
CA GLY A 20 10.51 -1.86 -23.49
C GLY A 20 9.51 -2.75 -22.74
N GLU A 21 9.53 -4.04 -23.04
CA GLU A 21 8.55 -5.04 -22.57
C GLU A 21 8.52 -5.23 -21.04
N GLY A 22 9.59 -4.83 -20.34
CA GLY A 22 9.68 -4.91 -18.88
C GLY A 22 9.02 -3.74 -18.13
N TRP A 23 8.43 -2.77 -18.83
CA TRP A 23 7.89 -1.56 -18.23
C TRP A 23 6.37 -1.47 -18.38
N THR A 24 5.70 -1.17 -17.27
CA THR A 24 4.26 -0.84 -17.24
C THR A 24 4.10 0.63 -16.89
N GLN A 25 3.10 1.29 -17.49
CA GLN A 25 2.77 2.68 -17.21
C GLN A 25 1.46 2.78 -16.43
N GLU A 26 1.45 3.67 -15.43
CA GLU A 26 0.29 3.96 -14.61
C GLU A 26 0.03 5.47 -14.60
N VAL A 27 -1.24 5.87 -14.47
CA VAL A 27 -1.62 7.29 -14.36
C VAL A 27 -1.10 7.84 -13.03
N LYS A 28 -0.39 8.96 -13.08
CA LYS A 28 0.03 9.67 -11.87
C LYS A 28 -1.15 10.46 -11.29
N PHE A 29 -1.63 10.02 -10.13
CA PHE A 29 -2.59 10.79 -9.33
C PHE A 29 -1.86 11.81 -8.44
N ASP A 30 -2.43 13.02 -8.33
CA ASP A 30 -1.95 14.02 -7.38
C ASP A 30 -2.80 13.99 -6.11
N GLY A 31 -2.15 13.65 -4.99
CA GLY A 31 -2.84 13.40 -3.73
C GLY A 31 -1.92 12.81 -2.67
N TYR A 32 -2.51 12.37 -1.57
CA TYR A 32 -1.75 11.81 -0.46
C TYR A 32 -1.51 10.31 -0.64
N ARG A 33 -0.26 9.92 -0.84
CA ARG A 33 0.12 8.50 -0.80
C ARG A 33 -0.21 7.91 0.57
N SER A 34 -1.02 6.85 0.55
CA SER A 34 -1.53 6.17 1.74
C SER A 34 -1.36 4.66 1.60
N GLN A 35 -0.99 3.98 2.68
CA GLN A 35 -0.90 2.51 2.74
C GLN A 35 -2.05 1.98 3.58
N MET A 36 -2.90 1.15 2.98
CA MET A 36 -3.94 0.41 3.69
C MET A 36 -3.41 -0.98 4.05
N ILE A 37 -3.52 -1.32 5.33
CA ILE A 37 -3.16 -2.64 5.87
C ILE A 37 -4.45 -3.30 6.32
N ILE A 38 -4.72 -4.49 5.79
CA ILE A 38 -5.82 -5.36 6.19
C ILE A 38 -5.21 -6.66 6.70
N ASP A 39 -5.47 -6.99 7.97
CA ASP A 39 -5.09 -8.25 8.59
C ASP A 39 -6.10 -8.64 9.68
N GLU A 40 -5.78 -9.65 10.49
CA GLU A 40 -6.63 -10.14 11.58
C GLU A 40 -6.97 -9.08 12.65
N VAL A 41 -6.17 -8.01 12.77
CA VAL A 41 -6.43 -6.90 13.72
C VAL A 41 -7.38 -5.86 13.10
N GLY A 42 -7.65 -5.97 11.81
CA GLY A 42 -8.53 -5.10 11.04
C GLY A 42 -7.79 -4.06 10.19
N THR A 43 -8.57 -3.17 9.58
CA THR A 43 -8.06 -2.20 8.60
C THR A 43 -7.43 -0.97 9.26
N ARG A 44 -6.20 -0.66 8.88
CA ARG A 44 -5.46 0.55 9.30
C ARG A 44 -4.93 1.27 8.06
N ILE A 45 -4.92 2.59 8.08
CA ILE A 45 -4.40 3.40 6.97
C ILE A 45 -3.34 4.35 7.49
N TYR A 46 -2.19 4.36 6.82
CA TYR A 46 -1.04 5.18 7.15
C TYR A 46 -0.71 6.14 6.01
N THR A 47 -0.17 7.31 6.33
CA THR A 47 0.44 8.21 5.32
C THR A 47 1.77 7.65 4.82
N ARG A 48 2.36 8.28 3.79
CA ARG A 48 3.72 8.00 3.32
C ARG A 48 4.77 7.96 4.44
N ASN A 49 4.62 8.79 5.47
CA ASN A 49 5.58 8.90 6.57
C ASN A 49 5.15 8.09 7.81
N GLY A 50 4.16 7.19 7.69
CA GLY A 50 3.74 6.31 8.79
C GLY A 50 2.75 6.92 9.80
N HIS A 51 2.21 8.12 9.56
CA HIS A 51 1.18 8.68 10.45
C HIS A 51 -0.15 7.96 10.27
N ALA A 52 -0.82 7.63 11.37
CA ALA A 52 -2.12 6.95 11.34
C ALA A 52 -3.23 7.90 10.86
N TRP A 53 -3.86 7.57 9.73
CA TRP A 53 -5.00 8.28 9.12
C TRP A 53 -6.27 7.43 9.05
N THR A 54 -6.34 6.31 9.77
CA THR A 54 -7.50 5.41 9.81
C THR A 54 -8.81 6.16 10.10
N ALA A 55 -8.83 7.10 11.06
CA ALA A 55 -10.02 7.87 11.40
C ALA A 55 -10.43 8.86 10.28
N LYS A 56 -9.45 9.45 9.58
CA LYS A 56 -9.68 10.37 8.45
C LYS A 56 -10.34 9.66 7.26
N TYR A 57 -10.05 8.37 7.09
CA TYR A 57 -10.55 7.53 6.01
C TYR A 57 -11.59 6.49 6.48
N ARG A 58 -12.42 6.84 7.47
CA ARG A 58 -13.40 5.93 8.08
C ARG A 58 -14.29 5.20 7.06
N ASP A 59 -14.65 5.87 5.96
CA ASP A 59 -15.54 5.29 4.94
C ASP A 59 -14.78 4.23 4.13
N LEU A 60 -13.55 4.52 3.69
CA LEU A 60 -12.68 3.50 3.04
C LEU A 60 -12.41 2.30 3.95
N VAL A 61 -12.23 2.54 5.26
CA VAL A 61 -12.07 1.48 6.26
C VAL A 61 -13.30 0.56 6.33
N ARG A 62 -14.50 1.11 6.18
CA ARG A 62 -15.75 0.33 6.13
C ARG A 62 -15.83 -0.49 4.85
N GLU A 63 -15.52 0.12 3.71
CA GLU A 63 -15.56 -0.57 2.41
C GLU A 63 -14.52 -1.70 2.32
N ALA A 64 -13.32 -1.48 2.88
CA ALA A 64 -12.22 -2.44 2.86
C ALA A 64 -12.58 -3.78 3.51
N LYS A 65 -13.50 -3.80 4.50
CA LYS A 65 -13.95 -5.03 5.14
C LYS A 65 -14.62 -6.01 4.18
N ARG A 66 -15.14 -5.52 3.04
CA ARG A 66 -15.76 -6.36 2.01
C ARG A 66 -14.78 -7.01 1.05
N LEU A 67 -13.51 -6.59 1.04
CA LEU A 67 -12.53 -7.10 0.09
C LEU A 67 -12.11 -8.54 0.36
N GLY A 68 -12.48 -9.13 1.51
CA GLY A 68 -12.15 -10.52 1.85
C GLY A 68 -10.64 -10.81 1.78
N ALA A 69 -9.81 -9.79 2.01
CA ALA A 69 -8.38 -9.87 1.73
C ALA A 69 -7.71 -10.82 2.73
N GLU A 70 -7.23 -11.95 2.22
CA GLU A 70 -6.27 -12.79 2.93
C GLU A 70 -4.88 -12.18 2.79
N ALA A 71 -4.14 -12.06 3.90
CA ALA A 71 -2.79 -11.50 3.89
C ALA A 71 -1.80 -12.43 3.14
N PRO A 72 -1.37 -12.10 1.91
CA PRO A 72 -0.50 -12.99 1.12
C PRO A 72 0.91 -13.08 1.72
N LEU A 73 1.30 -12.05 2.47
CA LEU A 73 2.64 -11.88 3.04
C LEU A 73 2.91 -12.75 4.29
N SER A 74 1.98 -13.60 4.71
CA SER A 74 2.23 -14.57 5.79
C SER A 74 3.04 -15.81 5.34
N ARG A 75 3.27 -15.98 4.03
CA ARG A 75 3.94 -17.16 3.46
C ARG A 75 5.32 -16.94 2.86
N ALA A 76 5.87 -15.72 2.88
CA ALA A 76 7.26 -15.50 2.52
C ALA A 76 8.17 -15.94 3.70
N ARG A 77 8.35 -17.26 3.86
CA ARG A 77 9.50 -17.76 4.61
C ARG A 77 10.75 -17.28 3.87
N SER A 78 11.57 -16.53 4.58
CA SER A 78 12.86 -16.04 4.15
C SER A 78 13.69 -17.21 3.60
N SER A 79 13.89 -17.22 2.29
CA SER A 79 14.92 -17.96 1.59
C SER A 79 15.61 -16.98 0.65
N PHE A 80 16.48 -16.16 1.23
CA PHE A 80 17.68 -15.66 0.58
C PHE A 80 18.84 -16.10 1.46
#